data_AF-A0A1C3H1X4-F1
#
_entry.id   AF-A0A1C3H1X4-F1
#
_cell.length_a   1.000
_cell.length_b   1.000
_cell.length_c   1.000
_cell.angle_alpha   90.00
_cell.angle_beta   90.00
_cell.angle_gamma   90.00
#
_symmetry.space_group_name_H-M   'P 1'
#
loop_
_entity.id
_entity.type
_entity.pdbx_description
1 polymer ?
#
loop_
_entity_poly.entity_id
_entity_poly.type
_entity_poly.pdbx_seq_one_letter_code
_entity_poly.pdbx_strand_id
1 'polypeptide(L)'
;MKAAFAYVRANPAHPVPLHLRNAPTAVHKNEGYGTHYRYAHDEPQAYAAGQTYLPEAMTAAGVHFYQPNRRGFEIKLADKLEQLRALDAAATANKTGEKP
;
A
#
# COMPACT_ATOMS: atom_id res chain seq x y z
N MET A 1 0.38 11.31 -12.34
CA MET A 1 -0.37 10.54 -13.38
C MET A 1 0.48 10.12 -14.58
N LYS A 2 1.15 11.04 -15.32
CA LYS A 2 1.97 10.67 -16.50
C LYS A 2 2.99 9.55 -16.23
N ALA A 3 3.71 9.62 -15.10
CA ALA A 3 4.69 8.60 -14.70
C ALA A 3 4.06 7.22 -14.47
N ALA A 4 2.86 7.16 -13.87
CA ALA A 4 2.15 5.90 -13.66
C ALA A 4 1.73 5.25 -14.99
N PHE A 5 1.19 6.04 -15.92
CA PHE A 5 0.86 5.52 -17.27
C PHE A 5 2.09 5.05 -18.04
N ALA A 6 3.20 5.80 -17.96
CA ALA A 6 4.45 5.40 -18.59
C ALA A 6 4.99 4.09 -17.98
N TYR A 7 4.91 3.95 -16.66
CA TYR A 7 5.32 2.73 -15.97
C TYR A 7 4.52 1.51 -16.43
N VAL A 8 3.19 1.61 -16.47
CA VAL A 8 2.32 0.51 -16.92
C VAL A 8 2.58 0.10 -18.37
N ARG A 9 2.92 1.05 -19.25
CA ARG A 9 3.25 0.75 -20.66
C ARG A 9 4.59 0.04 -20.82
N ALA A 10 5.54 0.30 -19.92
CA ALA A 10 6.91 -0.20 -20.01
C ALA A 10 7.14 -1.49 -19.20
N ASN A 11 6.21 -1.89 -18.34
CA ASN A 11 6.36 -3.01 -17.42
C ASN A 11 5.26 -4.06 -17.63
N PRO A 12 5.53 -5.33 -17.27
CA PRO A 12 4.50 -6.37 -17.32
C PRO A 12 3.32 -6.05 -16.38
N ALA A 13 2.16 -6.61 -16.71
CA ALA A 13 0.98 -6.52 -15.86
C ALA A 13 1.19 -7.37 -14.60
N HIS A 14 1.63 -6.74 -13.51
CA HIS A 14 1.76 -7.41 -12.22
C HIS A 14 0.38 -7.77 -11.65
N PRO A 15 0.22 -8.96 -11.03
CA PRO A 15 -1.05 -9.37 -10.46
C PRO A 15 -1.44 -8.48 -9.28
N VAL A 16 -2.74 -8.30 -9.10
CA VAL A 16 -3.29 -7.62 -7.91
C VAL A 16 -2.94 -8.45 -6.66
N PRO A 17 -2.43 -7.83 -5.57
CA PRO A 17 -2.20 -8.51 -4.31
C PRO A 17 -3.45 -9.22 -3.78
N LEU A 18 -3.29 -10.41 -3.19
CA LEU A 18 -4.41 -11.27 -2.77
C LEU A 18 -5.37 -10.56 -1.80
N HIS A 19 -4.82 -9.82 -0.83
CA HIS A 19 -5.59 -9.06 0.16
C HIS A 19 -6.39 -7.90 -0.45
N LEU A 20 -6.15 -7.53 -1.71
CA LEU A 20 -6.94 -6.52 -2.42
C LEU A 20 -7.90 -7.11 -3.46
N ARG A 21 -7.88 -8.43 -3.69
CA ARG A 21 -8.77 -9.06 -4.66
C ARG A 21 -10.18 -9.18 -4.10
N ASN A 22 -11.17 -8.97 -4.96
CA ASN A 22 -12.55 -9.27 -4.62
C ASN A 22 -12.75 -10.80 -4.52
N ALA A 23 -13.49 -11.27 -3.52
CA ALA A 23 -13.77 -12.67 -3.27
C ALA A 23 -15.28 -12.96 -3.20
N PRO A 24 -16.02 -12.77 -4.30
CA PRO A 24 -17.48 -12.90 -4.30
C PRO A 24 -17.97 -14.36 -4.24
N THR A 25 -17.15 -15.33 -4.66
CA THR A 25 -17.50 -16.76 -4.68
C THR A 25 -16.79 -17.52 -3.56
N ALA A 26 -17.32 -18.67 -3.15
CA ALA A 26 -16.70 -19.53 -2.15
C ALA A 26 -15.32 -20.06 -2.61
N VAL A 27 -15.17 -20.35 -3.91
CA VAL A 27 -13.89 -20.77 -4.49
C VAL A 27 -12.83 -19.69 -4.33
N HIS A 28 -13.14 -18.42 -4.62
CA HIS A 28 -12.18 -17.33 -4.47
C HIS A 28 -11.72 -17.16 -3.01
N LYS A 29 -12.62 -17.34 -2.03
CA LYS A 29 -12.26 -17.28 -0.60
C LYS A 29 -11.32 -18.43 -0.22
N ASN A 30 -11.58 -19.63 -0.73
CA ASN A 30 -10.73 -20.80 -0.52
C ASN A 30 -9.34 -20.63 -1.15
N GLU A 31 -9.24 -19.90 -2.27
CA GLU A 31 -7.98 -19.51 -2.91
C GLU A 31 -7.27 -18.34 -2.19
N GLY A 32 -7.82 -17.86 -1.07
CA GLY A 32 -7.23 -16.81 -0.25
C GLY A 32 -7.51 -15.39 -0.73
N TYR A 33 -8.47 -15.15 -1.63
CA TYR A 33 -8.76 -13.80 -2.11
C TYR A 33 -9.40 -12.97 -1.01
N GLY A 34 -8.94 -11.73 -0.85
CA GLY A 34 -9.40 -10.82 0.20
C GLY A 34 -9.00 -11.24 1.62
N THR A 35 -8.30 -12.37 1.78
CA THR A 35 -7.74 -12.75 3.08
C THR A 35 -6.70 -11.72 3.52
N HIS A 36 -6.65 -11.44 4.82
CA HIS A 36 -5.78 -10.43 5.41
C HIS A 36 -5.99 -8.99 4.89
N TYR A 37 -7.11 -8.71 4.20
CA TYR A 37 -7.52 -7.33 3.95
C TYR A 37 -7.79 -6.63 5.28
N ARG A 38 -7.04 -5.57 5.56
CA ARG A 38 -7.30 -4.72 6.72
C ARG A 38 -8.14 -3.52 6.29
N TYR A 39 -9.33 -3.43 6.88
CA TYR A 39 -10.23 -2.33 6.63
C TYR A 39 -9.75 -1.10 7.42
N ALA A 40 -9.20 -0.12 6.70
CA ALA A 40 -8.51 1.01 7.31
C ALA A 40 -9.37 1.80 8.31
N HIS A 41 -10.69 1.87 8.13
CA HIS A 41 -11.57 2.64 9.01
C HIS A 41 -11.73 2.03 10.41
N ASP A 42 -11.48 0.73 10.56
CA ASP A 42 -11.52 0.07 11.87
C ASP A 42 -10.18 0.18 12.62
N GLU A 43 -9.17 0.76 11.97
CA GLU A 43 -7.82 0.88 12.52
C GLU A 43 -7.55 2.23 13.17
N PRO A 44 -6.56 2.30 14.08
CA PRO A 44 -6.11 3.56 14.64
C PRO A 44 -5.82 4.59 13.54
N GLN A 45 -6.31 5.82 13.75
CA GLN A 45 -6.17 6.93 12.78
C GLN A 45 -6.84 6.69 11.42
N ALA A 46 -7.74 5.70 11.32
CA ALA A 46 -8.36 5.28 10.07
C ALA A 46 -7.33 4.90 8.98
N TYR A 47 -6.21 4.30 9.39
CA TYR A 47 -5.10 3.96 8.50
C TYR A 47 -4.46 2.61 8.84
N ALA A 48 -4.49 1.68 7.89
CA ALA A 48 -3.90 0.35 8.03
C ALA A 48 -2.37 0.39 7.84
N ALA A 49 -1.66 0.91 8.84
CA ALA A 49 -0.20 1.08 8.80
C ALA A 49 0.54 -0.23 8.50
N GLY A 50 1.50 -0.19 7.58
CA GLY A 50 2.29 -1.35 7.14
C GLY A 50 1.54 -2.30 6.20
N GLN A 51 0.41 -1.89 5.61
CA GLN A 51 -0.23 -2.60 4.51
C GLN A 51 0.31 -2.11 3.16
N THR A 52 0.69 -3.04 2.29
CA THR A 52 1.17 -2.74 0.93
C THR A 52 0.01 -2.74 -0.06
N TYR A 53 -0.07 -1.74 -0.92
CA TYR A 53 -1.15 -1.63 -1.92
C TYR A 53 -0.68 -1.87 -3.35
N LEU A 54 0.59 -1.57 -3.64
CA LEU A 54 1.19 -1.92 -4.91
C LEU A 54 1.62 -3.39 -4.91
N PRO A 55 1.71 -4.04 -6.08
CA PRO A 55 2.33 -5.34 -6.21
C PRO A 55 3.73 -5.37 -5.58
N GLU A 56 4.12 -6.53 -5.07
CA GLU A 56 5.42 -6.72 -4.39
C GLU A 56 6.59 -6.27 -5.27
N ALA A 57 6.59 -6.64 -6.56
CA ALA A 57 7.63 -6.24 -7.51
C ALA A 57 7.76 -4.71 -7.65
N MET A 58 6.63 -3.98 -7.61
CA MET A 58 6.64 -2.51 -7.68
C MET A 58 7.09 -1.89 -6.37
N THR A 59 6.68 -2.47 -5.25
CA THR A 59 7.06 -2.02 -3.91
C THR A 59 8.57 -2.22 -3.68
N ALA A 60 9.10 -3.39 -4.05
CA ALA A 60 10.53 -3.72 -3.98
C ALA A 60 11.39 -2.81 -4.89
N ALA A 61 10.85 -2.38 -6.04
CA ALA A 61 11.48 -1.40 -6.91
C ALA A 61 11.37 0.05 -6.41
N GLY A 62 10.78 0.30 -5.23
CA GLY A 62 10.67 1.63 -4.63
C GLY A 62 9.77 2.60 -5.43
N VAL A 63 8.75 2.08 -6.12
CA VAL A 63 7.92 2.89 -7.01
C VAL A 63 7.04 3.87 -6.24
N HIS A 64 7.32 5.17 -6.42
CA HIS A 64 6.50 6.26 -5.91
C HIS A 64 6.24 7.31 -6.99
N PHE A 65 4.97 7.51 -7.36
CA PHE A 65 4.60 8.43 -8.44
C PHE A 65 4.27 9.85 -7.98
N TYR A 66 3.87 10.02 -6.72
CA TYR A 66 3.50 11.31 -6.17
C TYR A 66 4.62 11.86 -5.30
N GLN A 67 5.10 13.05 -5.66
CA GLN A 67 6.11 13.80 -4.93
C GLN A 67 5.53 15.20 -4.68
N PRO A 68 4.97 15.46 -3.48
CA PRO A 68 4.38 16.75 -3.17
C PRO A 68 5.47 17.83 -3.13
N ASN A 69 5.15 19.04 -3.60
CA ASN A 69 6.03 20.18 -3.44
C ASN A 69 5.74 20.91 -2.13
N ARG A 70 6.75 21.61 -1.58
CA ARG A 70 6.60 22.40 -0.35
C ARG A 70 6.03 23.79 -0.65
N ARG A 71 4.85 23.85 -1.29
CA ARG A 71 4.16 25.11 -1.63
C ARG A 71 2.66 25.02 -1.37
N GLY A 72 2.09 26.06 -0.75
CA GLY A 72 0.66 26.18 -0.51
C GLY A 72 0.09 24.99 0.27
N PHE A 73 -1.05 24.47 -0.17
CA PHE A 73 -1.73 23.37 0.51
C PHE A 73 -0.95 22.04 0.44
N GLU A 74 -0.09 21.85 -0.58
CA GLU A 74 0.72 20.63 -0.70
C GLU A 74 1.71 20.45 0.45
N ILE A 75 2.03 21.51 1.22
CA ILE A 75 2.83 21.39 2.45
C ILE A 75 2.14 20.43 3.42
N LYS A 76 0.84 20.61 3.67
CA LYS A 76 0.06 19.73 4.56
C LYS A 76 -0.02 18.30 4.03
N LEU A 77 -0.09 18.12 2.71
CA LEU A 77 -0.08 16.80 2.09
C LEU A 77 1.29 16.12 2.26
N ALA A 78 2.38 16.88 2.09
CA ALA A 78 3.74 16.39 2.30
C ALA A 78 3.94 15.94 3.75
N ASP A 79 3.52 16.76 4.71
CA ASP A 79 3.62 16.44 6.13
C ASP A 79 2.77 15.21 6.49
N LYS A 80 1.54 15.12 5.95
CA LYS A 80 0.70 13.93 6.16
C LYS A 80 1.34 12.68 5.54
N LEU A 81 1.90 12.78 4.34
CA LEU A 81 2.56 11.65 3.68
C LEU A 81 3.78 11.16 4.47
N GLU A 82 4.55 12.08 5.05
CA GLU A 82 5.68 11.77 5.93
C GLU A 82 5.23 11.07 7.22
N GLN A 83 4.16 11.55 7.86
CA GLN A 83 3.55 10.87 9.00
C GLN A 83 3.10 9.45 8.68
N LEU A 84 2.41 9.25 7.54
CA LEU A 84 1.95 7.92 7.13
C LEU A 84 3.13 6.95 6.90
N ARG A 85 4.20 7.42 6.24
CA ARG A 85 5.43 6.64 6.05
C ARG A 85 6.10 6.25 7.36
N ALA A 86 6.10 7.14 8.35
CA ALA A 86 6.62 6.84 9.69
C ALA A 86 5.79 5.76 10.39
N LEU A 87 4.46 5.82 10.28
CA LEU A 87 3.56 4.78 10.80
C LEU A 87 3.81 3.42 10.12
N ASP A 88 3.98 3.41 8.79
CA ASP A 88 4.29 2.20 8.04
C ASP A 88 5.63 1.58 8.46
N ALA A 89 6.66 2.41 8.64
CA ALA A 89 7.98 1.97 9.11
C ALA A 89 7.90 1.37 10.52
N ALA A 90 7.19 2.03 11.44
CA ALA A 90 6.98 1.52 12.80
C ALA A 90 6.21 0.20 12.81
N ALA A 91 5.14 0.09 12.02
CA ALA A 91 4.35 -1.14 11.91
C ALA A 91 5.18 -2.31 11.32
N THR A 92 6.07 -2.02 10.36
CA THR A 92 6.95 -3.03 9.76
C THR A 92 8.05 -3.48 10.72
N ALA A 93 8.62 -2.56 11.50
CA ALA A 93 9.60 -2.89 12.54
C ALA A 93 9.00 -3.81 13.61
N ASN A 94 7.77 -3.52 14.07
CA ASN A 94 7.07 -4.35 15.07
C ASN A 94 6.81 -5.78 14.57
N LYS A 95 6.47 -5.96 13.29
CA LYS A 95 6.28 -7.30 12.69
C LYS A 95 7.57 -8.14 12.66
N THR A 96 8.73 -7.49 12.56
CA THR A 96 10.03 -8.18 12.51
C THR A 96 10.53 -8.59 13.90
N GLY A 97 10.01 -7.95 14.96
CA GLY A 97 10.35 -8.23 16.36
C GLY A 97 9.53 -9.34 17.03
N GLU A 98 8.49 -9.85 16.37
CA GLU A 98 7.59 -10.88 16.89
C GLU A 98 7.92 -12.24 16.25
N LYS A 99 9.02 -12.85 16.68
CA LYS A 99 9.34 -14.25 16.38
C LYS A 99 9.94 -14.94 17.62
N PRO A 100 9.21 -15.85 18.30
CA PRO A 100 9.83 -17.02 18.89
C PRO A 100 10.18 -18.07 17.80
#